data_AF-A0A963T2D1-F1
#
_entry.id   AF-A0A963T2D1-F1
#
_cell.length_a   1.000
_cell.length_b   1.000
_cell.length_c   1.000
_cell.angle_alpha   90.00
_cell.angle_beta   90.00
_cell.angle_gamma   90.00
#
_symmetry.space_group_name_H-M   'P 1'
#
loop_
_entity.id
_entity.type
_entity.pdbx_description
1 polymer ?
#
loop_
_entity_poly.entity_id
_entity_poly.type
_entity_poly.pdbx_seq_one_letter_code
_entity_poly.pdbx_strand_id
1 'polypeptide(L)'
;MRLIIALIFLLLPLSAQAVEKIALVVGMSNYRTVVKLDNTVNDARGISRTLGTIGFQVTTLLDATGEKFRAAIDEFAFRAETADLALIYFAGHGVEVQGENFLIPIDADVHSNSDIQRQAISLKELLASVEGARKMRIVILDSCRDNPFGDALDQDALQEAAAAADTTRSAGGGGLAAPSPDRGTLVAFAARDGQRALDGTGANSPFALALMHNLPTPGLEISLMFRQVRDEVLKETFNRQEPHTYGSLSGTPFYVAGTSAQDSQVENDNLRVAWSDIRPAQETQLAALADQGDTRSMVGLAYMRLNADDTRYAPSEAAVLLTRAADAGSAEAQFELARLYEIGLGVEQNPDRARSLYISAAELGFPDALNDLGFFYFQGELGLPRDPQKGLAYFERAADLRQPQAMFNFASMIDDGIVAGKGPADAAAYIYRSLRSGSRQVRDLLRDRPAMFKAETRKALQAVLSEHGFYAGAIDGDFGPATQSAISAAFGQPG
;
A
#
# COMPACT_ATOMS: atom_id res chain seq x y z
N MET A 1 -18.27 -63.12 20.33
CA MET A 1 -17.02 -62.38 20.59
C MET A 1 -16.27 -62.18 19.28
N ARG A 2 -16.38 -60.99 18.68
CA ARG A 2 -15.45 -60.42 17.69
C ARG A 2 -15.89 -58.96 17.46
N LEU A 3 -15.14 -58.04 18.08
CA LEU A 3 -15.20 -56.60 17.88
C LEU A 3 -14.94 -56.27 16.41
N ILE A 4 -15.77 -55.42 15.81
CA ILE A 4 -15.39 -54.63 14.63
C ILE A 4 -15.36 -53.17 15.11
N ILE A 5 -14.15 -52.67 15.36
CA ILE A 5 -13.88 -51.25 15.60
C ILE A 5 -13.92 -50.57 14.23
N ALA A 6 -14.98 -49.83 13.94
CA ALA A 6 -15.03 -48.93 12.80
C ALA A 6 -14.22 -47.67 13.14
N LEU A 7 -13.01 -47.60 12.58
CA LEU A 7 -12.13 -46.45 12.65
C LEU A 7 -12.71 -45.35 11.74
N ILE A 8 -13.47 -44.43 12.31
CA ILE A 8 -13.94 -43.22 11.62
C ILE A 8 -12.73 -42.29 11.50
N PHE A 9 -12.14 -42.22 10.30
CA PHE A 9 -11.20 -41.16 9.94
C PHE A 9 -11.97 -39.83 9.92
N LEU A 10 -11.85 -39.07 11.02
CA LEU A 10 -12.27 -37.69 11.07
C LEU A 10 -11.28 -36.87 10.22
N LEU A 11 -11.59 -36.69 8.93
CA LEU A 11 -10.93 -35.69 8.08
C LEU A 11 -11.36 -34.31 8.57
N LEU A 12 -10.60 -33.75 9.52
CA LEU A 12 -10.68 -32.34 9.85
C LEU A 12 -10.15 -31.54 8.65
N PRO A 13 -10.91 -30.58 8.10
CA PRO A 13 -10.33 -29.63 7.16
C PRO A 13 -9.37 -28.73 7.94
N LEU A 14 -8.07 -28.93 7.74
CA LEU A 14 -7.05 -27.95 8.07
C LEU A 14 -7.15 -26.81 7.05
N SER A 15 -8.09 -25.89 7.27
CA SER A 15 -8.08 -24.59 6.61
C SER A 15 -7.57 -23.56 7.62
N ALA A 16 -6.28 -23.62 7.92
CA ALA A 16 -5.58 -22.47 8.45
C ALA A 16 -5.50 -21.45 7.30
N GLN A 17 -6.32 -20.41 7.35
CA GLN A 17 -6.26 -19.32 6.37
C GLN A 17 -4.89 -18.65 6.48
N ALA A 18 -4.01 -18.93 5.53
CA ALA A 18 -2.78 -18.18 5.38
C ALA A 18 -3.14 -16.84 4.74
N VAL A 19 -2.62 -15.74 5.32
CA VAL A 19 -2.55 -14.43 4.65
C VAL A 19 -2.03 -14.67 3.23
N GLU A 20 -2.82 -14.33 2.19
CA GLU A 20 -2.39 -14.46 0.80
C GLU A 20 -1.34 -13.38 0.52
N LYS A 21 -0.08 -13.75 0.71
CA LYS A 21 1.09 -12.96 0.35
C LYS A 21 1.54 -13.38 -1.03
N ILE A 22 1.55 -12.47 -1.99
CA ILE A 22 2.04 -12.74 -3.34
C ILE A 22 3.23 -11.86 -3.66
N ALA A 23 4.18 -12.38 -4.43
CA ALA A 23 5.31 -11.58 -4.90
C ALA A 23 5.65 -11.83 -6.36
N LEU A 24 6.01 -10.76 -7.06
CA LEU A 24 6.64 -10.79 -8.38
C LEU A 24 8.11 -10.39 -8.21
N VAL A 25 9.03 -11.31 -8.49
CA VAL A 25 10.46 -11.10 -8.30
C VAL A 25 11.16 -11.16 -9.65
N VAL A 26 11.75 -10.05 -10.06
CA VAL A 26 12.30 -9.86 -11.40
C VAL A 26 13.80 -9.56 -11.31
N GLY A 27 14.61 -10.32 -12.04
CA GLY A 27 16.05 -10.12 -12.15
C GLY A 27 16.50 -10.07 -13.61
N MET A 28 17.12 -8.97 -14.02
CA MET A 28 17.56 -8.72 -15.39
C MET A 28 19.07 -8.47 -15.42
N SER A 29 19.83 -9.41 -15.98
CA SER A 29 21.31 -9.39 -16.06
C SER A 29 21.81 -9.45 -17.51
N ASN A 30 21.21 -10.30 -18.35
CA ASN A 30 21.71 -10.65 -19.69
C ASN A 30 21.09 -9.77 -20.79
N TYR A 31 21.31 -8.47 -20.70
CA TYR A 31 20.86 -7.52 -21.71
C TYR A 31 21.52 -7.76 -23.07
N ARG A 32 20.75 -7.52 -24.15
CA ARG A 32 21.21 -7.66 -25.54
C ARG A 32 21.98 -6.43 -26.03
N THR A 33 21.55 -5.26 -25.62
CA THR A 33 21.91 -3.94 -26.19
C THR A 33 22.58 -3.03 -25.17
N VAL A 34 22.29 -3.21 -23.88
CA VAL A 34 22.92 -2.47 -22.77
C VAL A 34 23.92 -3.30 -22.00
N VAL A 35 24.69 -2.63 -21.13
CA VAL A 35 25.69 -3.25 -20.27
C VAL A 35 25.06 -4.35 -19.41
N LYS A 36 25.68 -5.52 -19.40
CA LYS A 36 25.25 -6.65 -18.57
C LYS A 36 25.53 -6.37 -17.09
N LEU A 37 24.68 -6.91 -16.22
CA LEU A 37 24.85 -6.82 -14.77
C LEU A 37 25.19 -8.20 -14.22
N ASP A 38 26.05 -8.26 -13.20
CA ASP A 38 26.65 -9.52 -12.75
C ASP A 38 25.80 -10.26 -11.68
N ASN A 39 25.07 -9.52 -10.85
CA ASN A 39 24.46 -10.03 -9.62
C ASN A 39 22.92 -10.02 -9.61
N THR A 40 22.26 -9.26 -10.49
CA THR A 40 20.80 -9.00 -10.39
C THR A 40 19.93 -10.26 -10.47
N VAL A 41 20.31 -11.24 -11.28
CA VAL A 41 19.66 -12.56 -11.31
C VAL A 41 19.91 -13.36 -10.02
N ASN A 42 21.08 -13.24 -9.40
CA ASN A 42 21.35 -13.85 -8.11
C ASN A 42 20.56 -13.18 -6.99
N ASP A 43 20.40 -11.85 -7.04
CA ASP A 43 19.61 -11.08 -6.09
C ASP A 43 18.14 -11.49 -6.16
N ALA A 44 17.56 -11.52 -7.36
CA ALA A 44 16.21 -12.00 -7.58
C ALA A 44 16.01 -13.44 -7.07
N ARG A 45 16.96 -14.36 -7.30
CA ARG A 45 16.88 -15.72 -6.75
C ARG A 45 16.96 -15.75 -5.22
N GLY A 46 17.81 -14.91 -4.63
CA GLY A 46 17.95 -14.78 -3.18
C GLY A 46 16.66 -14.28 -2.53
N ILE A 47 16.14 -13.17 -3.02
CA ILE A 47 14.88 -12.57 -2.56
C ILE A 47 13.70 -13.51 -2.76
N SER A 48 13.60 -14.19 -3.91
CA SER A 48 12.55 -15.19 -4.17
C SER A 48 12.55 -16.29 -3.11
N ARG A 49 13.72 -16.85 -2.78
CA ARG A 49 13.83 -17.85 -1.71
C ARG A 49 13.43 -17.29 -0.35
N THR A 50 13.93 -16.11 0.02
CA THR A 50 13.62 -15.48 1.32
C THR A 50 12.13 -15.19 1.47
N LEU A 51 11.48 -14.66 0.43
CA LEU A 51 10.03 -14.42 0.47
C LEU A 51 9.25 -15.74 0.58
N GLY A 52 9.71 -16.79 -0.11
CA GLY A 52 9.13 -18.13 0.01
C GLY A 52 9.20 -18.71 1.43
N THR A 53 10.29 -18.50 2.18
CA THR A 53 10.41 -19.01 3.57
C THR A 53 9.43 -18.34 4.53
N ILE A 54 9.01 -17.11 4.23
CA ILE A 54 7.99 -16.38 5.00
C ILE A 54 6.61 -16.46 4.35
N GLY A 55 6.34 -17.44 3.49
CA GLY A 55 4.99 -17.79 3.04
C GLY A 55 4.44 -16.93 1.91
N PHE A 56 5.28 -16.27 1.11
CA PHE A 56 4.82 -15.68 -0.15
C PHE A 56 4.66 -16.76 -1.23
N GLN A 57 3.62 -16.60 -2.05
CA GLN A 57 3.53 -17.23 -3.36
C GLN A 57 4.31 -16.38 -4.36
N VAL A 58 5.53 -16.82 -4.69
CA VAL A 58 6.46 -16.04 -5.52
C VAL A 58 6.41 -16.48 -6.99
N THR A 59 6.16 -15.53 -7.88
CA THR A 59 6.42 -15.65 -9.32
C THR A 59 7.78 -15.03 -9.60
N THR A 60 8.73 -15.81 -10.16
CA THR A 60 10.09 -15.31 -10.45
C THR A 60 10.35 -15.24 -11.94
N LEU A 61 10.74 -14.07 -12.44
CA LEU A 61 11.16 -13.83 -13.81
C LEU A 61 12.65 -13.47 -13.85
N LEU A 62 13.41 -14.22 -14.64
CA LEU A 62 14.85 -14.01 -14.82
C LEU A 62 15.13 -13.81 -16.30
N ASP A 63 15.83 -12.72 -16.65
CA ASP A 63 16.19 -12.36 -18.03
C ASP A 63 15.00 -12.48 -19.00
N ALA A 64 13.83 -11.97 -18.60
CA ALA A 64 12.61 -12.06 -19.38
C ALA A 64 12.50 -10.93 -20.41
N THR A 65 11.90 -11.23 -21.57
CA THR A 65 11.56 -10.23 -22.58
C THR A 65 10.51 -9.25 -22.06
N GLY A 66 10.44 -8.06 -22.64
CA GLY A 66 9.42 -7.06 -22.29
C GLY A 66 7.99 -7.59 -22.42
N GLU A 67 7.71 -8.42 -23.43
CA GLU A 67 6.42 -9.10 -23.60
C GLU A 67 6.08 -10.00 -22.39
N LYS A 68 7.02 -10.86 -21.97
CA LYS A 68 6.83 -11.75 -20.82
C LYS A 68 6.72 -10.97 -19.51
N PHE A 69 7.46 -9.87 -19.39
CA PHE A 69 7.39 -9.02 -18.21
C PHE A 69 6.01 -8.36 -18.08
N ARG A 70 5.46 -7.77 -19.15
CA ARG A 70 4.09 -7.22 -19.14
C ARG A 70 3.03 -8.27 -18.83
N ALA A 71 3.10 -9.43 -19.48
CA ALA A 71 2.16 -10.52 -19.21
C ALA A 71 2.17 -10.96 -17.73
N ALA A 72 3.36 -10.98 -17.10
CA ALA A 72 3.47 -11.31 -15.68
C ALA A 72 2.95 -10.19 -14.76
N ILE A 73 3.08 -8.92 -15.16
CA ILE A 73 2.48 -7.79 -14.44
C ILE A 73 0.94 -7.88 -14.50
N ASP A 74 0.37 -8.19 -15.66
CA ASP A 74 -1.08 -8.34 -15.84
C ASP A 74 -1.65 -9.50 -15.00
N GLU A 75 -0.98 -10.67 -15.02
CA GLU A 75 -1.35 -11.81 -14.18
C GLU A 75 -1.21 -11.49 -12.69
N PHE A 76 -0.13 -10.79 -12.32
CA PHE A 76 0.11 -10.37 -10.94
C PHE A 76 -0.95 -9.37 -10.46
N ALA A 77 -1.37 -8.43 -11.29
CA ALA A 77 -2.42 -7.45 -10.98
C ALA A 77 -3.74 -8.13 -10.66
N PHE A 78 -4.14 -9.12 -11.46
CA PHE A 78 -5.34 -9.91 -11.22
C PHE A 78 -5.28 -10.66 -9.87
N ARG A 79 -4.14 -11.30 -9.58
CA ARG A 79 -3.93 -12.00 -8.29
C ARG A 79 -3.85 -11.04 -7.11
N ALA A 80 -3.32 -9.84 -7.31
CA ALA A 80 -3.18 -8.83 -6.26
C ALA A 80 -4.53 -8.41 -5.70
N GLU A 81 -5.62 -8.44 -6.48
CA GLU A 81 -6.95 -8.10 -5.98
C GLU A 81 -7.34 -8.94 -4.75
N THR A 82 -7.02 -10.24 -4.73
CA THR A 82 -7.38 -11.12 -3.60
C THR A 82 -6.34 -11.15 -2.50
N ALA A 83 -5.12 -10.71 -2.78
CA ALA A 83 -4.00 -10.76 -1.85
C ALA A 83 -4.10 -9.70 -0.75
N ASP A 84 -3.70 -10.09 0.46
CA ASP A 84 -3.52 -9.14 1.57
C ASP A 84 -2.28 -8.28 1.37
N LEU A 85 -1.24 -8.88 0.79
CA LEU A 85 0.05 -8.26 0.55
C LEU A 85 0.55 -8.61 -0.86
N ALA A 86 0.81 -7.56 -1.64
CA ALA A 86 1.48 -7.67 -2.93
C ALA A 86 2.85 -7.01 -2.85
N LEU A 87 3.90 -7.76 -3.21
CA LEU A 87 5.27 -7.25 -3.27
C LEU A 87 5.87 -7.46 -4.67
N ILE A 88 6.40 -6.40 -5.26
CA ILE A 88 7.24 -6.49 -6.46
C ILE A 88 8.67 -6.16 -6.08
N TYR A 89 9.60 -7.03 -6.44
CA TYR A 89 11.04 -6.76 -6.36
C TYR A 89 11.61 -6.78 -7.77
N PHE A 90 12.33 -5.72 -8.15
CA PHE A 90 13.04 -5.65 -9.42
C PHE A 90 14.51 -5.37 -9.19
N ALA A 91 15.38 -6.18 -9.80
CA ALA A 91 16.81 -5.94 -9.91
C ALA A 91 17.24 -5.86 -11.38
N GLY A 92 17.81 -4.73 -11.81
CA GLY A 92 18.13 -4.47 -13.21
C GLY A 92 18.47 -3.01 -13.50
N HIS A 93 18.50 -2.63 -14.78
CA HIS A 93 18.67 -1.23 -15.19
C HIS A 93 17.36 -0.46 -15.06
N GLY A 94 17.45 0.74 -14.51
CA GLY A 94 16.35 1.70 -14.46
C GLY A 94 16.81 3.06 -14.97
N VAL A 95 15.89 3.82 -15.56
CA VAL A 95 16.14 5.18 -16.09
C VAL A 95 14.98 6.12 -15.80
N GLU A 96 15.28 7.39 -15.60
CA GLU A 96 14.27 8.47 -15.58
C GLU A 96 14.17 9.15 -16.94
N VAL A 97 12.95 9.29 -17.42
CA VAL A 97 12.63 10.11 -18.60
C VAL A 97 11.47 11.02 -18.23
N GLN A 98 11.65 12.34 -18.32
CA GLN A 98 10.63 13.34 -18.04
C GLN A 98 9.97 13.21 -16.65
N GLY A 99 10.75 12.88 -15.61
CA GLY A 99 10.24 12.71 -14.25
C GLY A 99 9.52 11.38 -14.00
N GLU A 100 9.60 10.43 -14.93
CA GLU A 100 9.02 9.09 -14.79
C GLU A 100 10.10 8.01 -14.83
N ASN A 101 9.95 7.03 -13.94
CA ASN A 101 10.87 5.90 -13.79
C ASN A 101 10.49 4.75 -14.71
N PHE A 102 11.46 4.26 -15.46
CA PHE A 102 11.32 3.13 -16.36
C PHE A 102 12.33 2.03 -16.01
N LEU A 103 11.88 0.79 -16.15
CA LEU A 103 12.64 -0.44 -15.89
C LEU A 103 12.89 -1.10 -17.23
N ILE A 104 14.14 -1.45 -17.50
CA ILE A 104 14.57 -1.89 -18.83
C ILE A 104 14.50 -3.42 -18.93
N PRO A 105 13.70 -3.99 -19.85
CA PRO A 105 13.75 -5.41 -20.18
C PRO A 105 15.04 -5.81 -20.90
N ILE A 106 15.41 -7.10 -20.88
CA ILE A 106 16.67 -7.57 -21.49
C ILE A 106 16.76 -7.40 -23.01
N ASP A 107 15.61 -7.29 -23.68
CA ASP A 107 15.47 -7.19 -25.13
C ASP A 107 15.11 -5.78 -25.61
N ALA A 108 15.09 -4.79 -24.72
CA ALA A 108 14.87 -3.41 -25.10
C ALA A 108 15.98 -2.91 -26.02
N ASP A 109 15.62 -2.43 -27.21
CA ASP A 109 16.54 -1.84 -28.18
C ASP A 109 16.28 -0.33 -28.23
N VAL A 110 16.99 0.40 -27.36
CA VAL A 110 16.74 1.82 -27.11
C VAL A 110 17.75 2.66 -27.86
N HIS A 111 17.25 3.44 -28.82
CA HIS A 111 18.04 4.44 -29.55
C HIS A 111 17.54 5.86 -29.31
N SER A 112 16.36 6.03 -28.72
CA SER A 112 15.72 7.32 -28.42
C SER A 112 14.91 7.28 -27.11
N ASN A 113 14.57 8.44 -26.54
CA ASN A 113 13.64 8.52 -25.40
C ASN A 113 12.26 7.91 -25.72
N SER A 114 11.83 8.03 -26.98
CA SER A 114 10.58 7.44 -27.44
C SER A 114 10.61 5.91 -27.44
N ASP A 115 11.79 5.30 -27.59
CA ASP A 115 11.96 3.85 -27.47
C ASP A 115 11.83 3.38 -26.02
N ILE A 116 12.33 4.15 -25.06
CA ILE A 116 12.15 3.86 -23.63
C ILE A 116 10.65 3.80 -23.31
N GLN A 117 9.89 4.82 -23.71
CA GLN A 117 8.44 4.88 -23.45
C GLN A 117 7.66 3.72 -24.11
N ARG A 118 8.12 3.21 -25.28
CA ARG A 118 7.46 2.10 -25.97
C ARG A 118 7.87 0.73 -25.47
N GLN A 119 9.13 0.55 -25.07
CA GLN A 119 9.73 -0.76 -24.85
C GLN A 119 9.95 -1.08 -23.37
N ALA A 120 10.16 -0.07 -22.51
CA ALA A 120 10.36 -0.26 -21.08
C ALA A 120 9.05 -0.43 -20.30
N ILE A 121 9.17 -0.72 -19.00
CA ILE A 121 8.05 -0.79 -18.05
C ILE A 121 8.12 0.41 -17.13
N SER A 122 7.05 1.19 -17.03
CA SER A 122 7.00 2.31 -16.10
C SER A 122 6.79 1.86 -14.65
N LEU A 123 7.27 2.66 -13.69
CA LEU A 123 6.93 2.47 -12.28
C LEU A 123 5.42 2.65 -12.05
N LYS A 124 4.73 3.47 -12.84
CA LYS A 124 3.27 3.61 -12.77
C LYS A 124 2.56 2.29 -13.08
N GLU A 125 2.99 1.56 -14.11
CA GLU A 125 2.48 0.22 -14.42
C GLU A 125 2.68 -0.74 -13.25
N LEU A 126 3.87 -0.74 -12.61
CA LEU A 126 4.11 -1.58 -11.43
C LEU A 126 3.20 -1.18 -10.25
N LEU A 127 3.05 0.12 -9.98
CA LEU A 127 2.20 0.62 -8.90
C LEU A 127 0.72 0.25 -9.13
N ALA A 128 0.24 0.36 -10.37
CA ALA A 128 -1.11 -0.09 -10.75
C ALA A 128 -1.30 -1.60 -10.51
N SER A 129 -0.27 -2.41 -10.77
CA SER A 129 -0.37 -3.86 -10.59
C SER A 129 -0.40 -4.32 -9.12
N VAL A 130 0.10 -3.52 -8.17
CA VAL A 130 -0.03 -3.82 -6.73
C VAL A 130 -1.31 -3.21 -6.14
N GLU A 131 -1.98 -2.31 -6.86
CA GLU A 131 -3.07 -1.48 -6.33
C GLU A 131 -4.23 -2.32 -5.78
N GLY A 132 -4.47 -3.49 -6.36
CA GLY A 132 -5.52 -4.42 -5.94
C GLY A 132 -5.37 -4.99 -4.53
N ALA A 133 -4.15 -5.05 -3.98
CA ALA A 133 -3.91 -5.69 -2.68
C ALA A 133 -4.61 -4.96 -1.53
N ARG A 134 -5.06 -5.72 -0.53
CA ARG A 134 -5.98 -5.19 0.49
C ARG A 134 -5.29 -4.39 1.58
N LYS A 135 -4.17 -4.88 2.09
CA LYS A 135 -3.52 -4.31 3.29
C LYS A 135 -2.28 -3.54 2.92
N MET A 136 -1.41 -4.14 2.12
CA MET A 136 -0.09 -3.58 1.84
C MET A 136 0.38 -3.83 0.42
N ARG A 137 1.02 -2.80 -0.13
CA ARG A 137 1.55 -2.77 -1.50
C ARG A 137 2.99 -2.33 -1.42
N ILE A 138 3.91 -3.16 -1.91
CA ILE A 138 5.35 -2.89 -1.79
C ILE A 138 5.98 -3.03 -3.17
N VAL A 139 6.69 -2.00 -3.61
CA VAL A 139 7.55 -2.06 -4.80
C VAL A 139 8.98 -1.76 -4.36
N ILE A 140 9.89 -2.70 -4.58
CA ILE A 140 11.31 -2.57 -4.23
C ILE A 140 12.11 -2.54 -5.53
N LEU A 141 12.81 -1.43 -5.75
CA LEU A 141 13.63 -1.19 -6.93
C LEU A 141 15.11 -1.23 -6.56
N ASP A 142 15.74 -2.36 -6.84
CA ASP A 142 17.18 -2.59 -6.77
C ASP A 142 17.84 -2.34 -8.13
N SER A 143 17.61 -1.13 -8.66
CA SER A 143 18.10 -0.74 -9.98
C SER A 143 19.20 0.29 -9.89
N CYS A 144 20.23 0.13 -10.73
CA CYS A 144 21.18 1.20 -11.00
C CYS A 144 20.43 2.39 -11.60
N ARG A 145 20.61 3.58 -11.03
CA ARG A 145 19.93 4.81 -11.45
C ARG A 145 20.66 5.53 -12.59
N ASP A 146 21.83 5.06 -12.99
CA ASP A 146 22.59 5.69 -14.06
C ASP A 146 22.04 5.27 -15.43
N ASN A 147 21.85 6.26 -16.31
CA ASN A 147 21.41 6.02 -17.67
C ASN A 147 22.37 5.03 -18.39
N PRO A 148 21.94 3.79 -18.67
CA PRO A 148 22.79 2.77 -19.29
C PRO A 148 23.02 3.04 -20.79
N PHE A 149 22.37 4.07 -21.35
CA PHE A 149 22.44 4.46 -22.76
C PHE A 149 23.40 5.66 -23.01
N GLY A 150 23.95 6.28 -21.96
CA GLY A 150 24.96 7.34 -22.05
C GLY A 150 24.52 8.66 -22.71
N ASP A 151 25.49 9.53 -23.04
CA ASP A 151 25.31 10.88 -23.63
C ASP A 151 24.61 10.89 -25.02
N ALA A 152 24.41 9.72 -25.65
CA ALA A 152 23.83 9.61 -26.98
C ALA A 152 22.35 10.03 -27.03
N LEU A 153 21.60 9.77 -25.95
CA LEU A 153 20.21 10.20 -25.81
C LEU A 153 20.07 11.66 -25.34
N ASP A 154 21.09 12.18 -24.64
CA ASP A 154 21.12 13.57 -24.19
C ASP A 154 21.21 14.56 -25.37
N GLN A 155 21.81 14.17 -26.51
CA GLN A 155 21.84 15.02 -27.70
C GLN A 155 20.47 15.15 -28.38
N ASP A 156 19.69 14.07 -28.47
CA ASP A 156 18.31 14.12 -28.96
C ASP A 156 17.40 14.92 -28.01
N ALA A 157 17.58 14.77 -26.69
CA ALA A 157 16.86 15.55 -25.69
C ALA A 157 17.20 17.05 -25.77
N LEU A 158 18.45 17.41 -26.06
CA LEU A 158 18.87 18.79 -26.32
C LEU A 158 18.28 19.34 -27.63
N GLN A 159 18.08 18.49 -28.65
CA GLN A 159 17.47 18.87 -29.92
C GLN A 159 15.95 19.11 -29.78
N GLU A 160 15.26 18.26 -29.01
CA GLU A 160 13.82 18.42 -28.68
C GLU A 160 13.59 19.60 -27.72
N ALA A 161 14.46 19.79 -26.72
CA ALA A 161 14.40 20.94 -25.81
C ALA A 161 14.69 22.27 -26.52
N ALA A 162 15.55 22.27 -27.54
CA ALA A 162 15.79 23.45 -28.38
C ALA A 162 14.58 23.83 -29.26
N ALA A 163 13.72 22.87 -29.59
CA ALA A 163 12.46 23.13 -30.29
C ALA A 163 11.33 23.61 -29.36
N ALA A 164 11.45 23.37 -28.05
CA ALA A 164 10.43 23.66 -27.02
C ALA A 164 10.78 24.85 -26.10
N ALA A 165 11.86 25.59 -26.37
CA ALA A 165 12.34 26.64 -25.49
C ALA A 165 11.50 27.94 -25.53
N ASP A 166 10.38 27.93 -24.80
CA ASP A 166 9.95 29.07 -23.98
C ASP A 166 9.27 28.55 -22.71
N THR A 167 10.07 28.12 -21.73
CA THR A 167 9.87 28.32 -20.27
C THR A 167 10.85 27.46 -19.45
N THR A 168 11.54 28.14 -18.54
CA THR A 168 12.28 27.70 -17.33
C THR A 168 12.62 26.22 -17.07
N ARG A 169 13.96 26.02 -16.93
CA ARG A 169 14.72 25.27 -15.88
C ARG A 169 15.24 23.84 -16.12
N SER A 170 16.51 23.73 -15.71
CA SER A 170 17.34 22.62 -15.22
C SER A 170 17.57 21.41 -16.13
N ALA A 171 18.76 21.41 -16.74
CA ALA A 171 19.52 20.18 -17.00
C ALA A 171 19.83 19.49 -15.65
N GLY A 172 19.25 18.33 -15.42
CA GLY A 172 19.45 17.48 -14.24
C GLY A 172 19.80 16.06 -14.69
N GLY A 173 20.92 15.54 -14.19
CA GLY A 173 21.53 14.28 -14.63
C GLY A 173 20.67 13.04 -14.35
N GLY A 174 20.78 12.06 -15.25
CA GLY A 174 19.96 10.83 -15.31
C GLY A 174 19.99 9.99 -14.03
N GLY A 175 18.91 10.09 -13.26
CA GLY A 175 18.60 9.31 -12.05
C GLY A 175 17.28 8.54 -12.18
N LEU A 176 16.62 8.25 -11.05
CA LEU A 176 15.20 7.87 -10.96
C LEU A 176 14.48 9.00 -10.19
N ALA A 177 13.29 9.40 -10.64
CA ALA A 177 12.44 10.39 -10.00
C ALA A 177 11.84 9.88 -8.69
N ALA A 178 11.64 10.77 -7.72
CA ALA A 178 10.91 10.45 -6.50
C ALA A 178 9.43 10.11 -6.81
N PRO A 179 8.92 8.92 -6.47
CA PRO A 179 7.53 8.58 -6.70
C PRO A 179 6.59 9.21 -5.67
N SER A 180 5.33 9.39 -6.04
CA SER A 180 4.24 9.79 -5.15
C SER A 180 3.15 8.71 -5.14
N PRO A 181 3.36 7.60 -4.42
CA PRO A 181 2.44 6.48 -4.42
C PRO A 181 1.27 6.70 -3.44
N ASP A 182 0.13 6.06 -3.71
CA ASP A 182 -1.07 6.15 -2.88
C ASP A 182 -0.88 5.56 -1.47
N ARG A 183 -1.77 5.92 -0.53
CA ARG A 183 -1.73 5.43 0.86
C ARG A 183 -1.80 3.90 0.92
N GLY A 184 -0.99 3.31 1.80
CA GLY A 184 -0.83 1.85 1.91
C GLY A 184 0.13 1.26 0.87
N THR A 185 0.82 2.11 0.10
CA THR A 185 1.85 1.73 -0.85
C THR A 185 3.21 2.25 -0.42
N LEU A 186 4.20 1.38 -0.45
CA LEU A 186 5.58 1.67 -0.14
C LEU A 186 6.44 1.40 -1.37
N VAL A 187 7.24 2.40 -1.76
CA VAL A 187 8.28 2.23 -2.79
C VAL A 187 9.64 2.35 -2.14
N ALA A 188 10.46 1.31 -2.20
CA ALA A 188 11.81 1.31 -1.67
C ALA A 188 12.83 1.29 -2.81
N PHE A 189 13.80 2.20 -2.79
CA PHE A 189 14.92 2.22 -3.72
C PHE A 189 16.20 1.82 -3.01
N ALA A 190 17.07 1.09 -3.73
CA ALA A 190 18.39 0.72 -3.24
C ALA A 190 19.30 1.92 -2.94
N ALA A 191 19.07 3.07 -3.58
CA ALA A 191 19.83 4.30 -3.37
C ALA A 191 18.92 5.54 -3.46
N ARG A 192 19.22 6.57 -2.67
CA ARG A 192 18.59 7.89 -2.70
C ARG A 192 18.91 8.67 -3.98
N ASP A 193 18.19 9.77 -4.18
CA ASP A 193 18.39 10.68 -5.31
C ASP A 193 19.85 11.15 -5.42
N GLY A 194 20.43 11.02 -6.62
CA GLY A 194 21.82 11.40 -6.91
C GLY A 194 22.89 10.39 -6.46
N GLN A 195 22.53 9.19 -5.98
CA GLN A 195 23.47 8.10 -5.68
C GLN A 195 23.26 6.87 -6.58
N ARG A 196 24.36 6.18 -6.89
CA ARG A 196 24.38 4.91 -7.63
C ARG A 196 24.19 3.74 -6.65
N ALA A 197 23.27 2.83 -6.97
CA ALA A 197 23.18 1.54 -6.29
C ALA A 197 24.42 0.69 -6.63
N LEU A 198 25.07 0.12 -5.61
CA LEU A 198 26.31 -0.63 -5.79
C LEU A 198 26.01 -2.11 -5.98
N ASP A 199 26.70 -2.73 -6.94
CA ASP A 199 26.61 -4.17 -7.16
C ASP A 199 27.34 -4.98 -6.07
N GLY A 200 28.22 -4.33 -5.30
CA GLY A 200 29.07 -4.98 -4.31
C GLY A 200 30.21 -5.78 -4.95
N THR A 201 30.84 -6.65 -4.15
CA THR A 201 31.96 -7.51 -4.58
C THR A 201 31.65 -9.00 -4.44
N GLY A 202 30.47 -9.34 -3.92
CA GLY A 202 30.01 -10.70 -3.66
C GLY A 202 29.05 -11.20 -4.73
N ALA A 203 28.39 -12.32 -4.44
CA ALA A 203 27.39 -12.90 -5.33
C ALA A 203 26.08 -12.09 -5.43
N ASN A 204 25.84 -11.20 -4.46
CA ASN A 204 24.63 -10.40 -4.32
C ASN A 204 24.96 -8.94 -4.00
N SER A 205 24.05 -8.02 -4.36
CA SER A 205 24.15 -6.60 -4.02
C SER A 205 24.04 -6.39 -2.50
N PRO A 206 24.67 -5.34 -1.93
CA PRO A 206 24.54 -5.01 -0.51
C PRO A 206 23.09 -4.78 -0.08
N PHE A 207 22.27 -4.18 -0.96
CA PHE A 207 20.86 -3.94 -0.69
C PHE A 207 20.05 -5.23 -0.67
N ALA A 208 20.25 -6.12 -1.65
CA ALA A 208 19.63 -7.44 -1.67
C ALA A 208 20.02 -8.28 -0.45
N LEU A 209 21.29 -8.24 -0.03
CA LEU A 209 21.77 -8.92 1.19
C LEU A 209 21.08 -8.40 2.45
N ALA A 210 21.03 -7.08 2.63
CA ALA A 210 20.34 -6.48 3.76
C ALA A 210 18.84 -6.83 3.76
N LEU A 211 18.17 -6.81 2.61
CA LEU A 211 16.78 -7.26 2.51
C LEU A 211 16.63 -8.74 2.88
N MET A 212 17.49 -9.62 2.37
CA MET A 212 17.46 -11.06 2.67
C MET A 212 17.66 -11.35 4.16
N HIS A 213 18.45 -10.53 4.85
CA HIS A 213 18.69 -10.63 6.29
C HIS A 213 17.48 -10.15 7.12
N ASN A 214 16.85 -9.03 6.73
CA ASN A 214 15.84 -8.37 7.55
C ASN A 214 14.41 -8.83 7.26
N LEU A 215 14.05 -9.12 5.99
CA LEU A 215 12.72 -9.60 5.58
C LEU A 215 12.20 -10.80 6.40
N PRO A 216 13.01 -11.83 6.72
CA PRO A 216 12.50 -13.00 7.42
C PRO A 216 12.31 -12.79 8.93
N THR A 217 12.60 -11.60 9.47
CA THR A 217 12.55 -11.33 10.91
C THR A 217 11.11 -11.27 11.43
N PRO A 218 10.67 -12.24 12.25
CA PRO A 218 9.30 -12.25 12.76
C PRO A 218 9.03 -11.07 13.68
N GLY A 219 7.84 -10.48 13.54
CA GLY A 219 7.34 -9.37 14.35
C GLY A 219 8.19 -8.11 14.23
N LEU A 220 8.94 -7.92 13.15
CA LEU A 220 9.64 -6.65 12.86
C LEU A 220 8.72 -5.73 12.05
N GLU A 221 8.36 -4.59 12.62
CA GLU A 221 7.51 -3.62 11.94
C GLU A 221 8.21 -3.08 10.68
N ILE A 222 7.48 -2.93 9.59
CA ILE A 222 8.04 -2.67 8.25
C ILE A 222 8.89 -1.39 8.16
N SER A 223 8.51 -0.30 8.83
CA SER A 223 9.31 0.92 8.84
C SER A 223 10.60 0.74 9.63
N LEU A 224 10.58 -0.04 10.72
CA LEU A 224 11.80 -0.46 11.41
C LEU A 224 12.65 -1.38 10.55
N MET A 225 12.04 -2.30 9.79
CA MET A 225 12.73 -3.18 8.86
C MET A 225 13.50 -2.39 7.79
N PHE A 226 12.86 -1.43 7.11
CA PHE A 226 13.54 -0.64 6.07
C PHE A 226 14.62 0.28 6.64
N ARG A 227 14.47 0.74 7.88
CA ARG A 227 15.53 1.45 8.60
C ARG A 227 16.72 0.55 8.91
N GLN A 228 16.49 -0.67 9.38
CA GLN A 228 17.56 -1.65 9.60
C GLN A 228 18.27 -2.00 8.28
N VAL A 229 17.52 -2.17 7.19
CA VAL A 229 18.09 -2.35 5.85
C VAL A 229 18.95 -1.16 5.44
N ARG A 230 18.47 0.07 5.63
CA ARG A 230 19.24 1.28 5.31
C ARG A 230 20.54 1.34 6.13
N ASP A 231 20.47 1.13 7.43
CA ASP A 231 21.61 1.22 8.34
C ASP A 231 22.66 0.13 8.02
N GLU A 232 22.21 -1.08 7.65
CA GLU A 232 23.08 -2.18 7.19
C GLU A 232 23.78 -1.84 5.87
N VAL A 233 23.04 -1.30 4.88
CA VAL A 233 23.64 -0.88 3.61
C VAL A 233 24.62 0.27 3.78
N LEU A 234 24.29 1.27 4.60
CA LEU A 234 25.22 2.37 4.91
C LEU A 234 26.52 1.84 5.52
N LYS A 235 26.43 0.87 6.44
CA LYS A 235 27.58 0.24 7.06
C LYS A 235 28.42 -0.55 6.06
N GLU A 236 27.82 -1.44 5.29
CA GLU A 236 28.52 -2.32 4.34
C GLU A 236 29.12 -1.54 3.16
N THR A 237 28.51 -0.42 2.79
CA THR A 237 28.99 0.42 1.68
C THR A 237 29.86 1.58 2.12
N PHE A 238 30.19 1.69 3.42
CA PHE A 238 30.94 2.82 3.98
C PHE A 238 30.31 4.19 3.63
N ASN A 239 28.99 4.28 3.78
CA ASN A 239 28.14 5.44 3.46
C ASN A 239 28.13 5.85 1.98
N ARG A 240 28.48 4.95 1.05
CA ARG A 240 28.45 5.22 -0.39
C ARG A 240 27.08 5.01 -1.03
N GLN A 241 26.21 4.26 -0.36
CA GLN A 241 24.85 3.98 -0.79
C GLN A 241 23.90 4.11 0.40
N GLU A 242 22.85 4.91 0.24
CA GLU A 242 21.78 5.07 1.22
C GLU A 242 20.43 4.68 0.60
N PRO A 243 19.83 3.54 0.99
CA PRO A 243 18.48 3.20 0.58
C PRO A 243 17.44 4.24 1.03
N HIS A 244 16.39 4.43 0.24
CA HIS A 244 15.33 5.38 0.54
C HIS A 244 13.95 4.79 0.28
N THR A 245 12.97 5.17 1.11
CA THR A 245 11.58 4.72 0.99
C THR A 245 10.64 5.89 0.79
N TYR A 246 9.71 5.75 -0.14
CA TYR A 246 8.67 6.72 -0.46
C TYR A 246 7.29 6.09 -0.23
N GLY A 247 6.30 6.96 -0.03
CA GLY A 247 4.92 6.57 0.19
C GLY A 247 4.47 6.64 1.64
N SER A 248 3.17 6.52 1.83
CA SER A 248 2.53 6.56 3.14
C SER A 248 2.09 5.17 3.53
N LEU A 249 2.65 4.67 4.64
CA LEU A 249 2.19 3.43 5.26
C LEU A 249 0.83 3.64 5.93
N SER A 250 0.02 2.59 6.03
CA SER A 250 -1.20 2.64 6.84
C SER A 250 -0.89 2.97 8.29
N GLY A 251 -1.88 3.50 9.02
CA GLY A 251 -1.78 3.70 10.46
C GLY A 251 -1.54 2.40 11.22
N THR A 252 -2.02 1.26 10.70
CA THR A 252 -1.80 -0.06 11.30
C THR A 252 -0.33 -0.50 11.13
N PRO A 253 0.34 -0.97 12.19
CA PRO A 253 1.68 -1.54 12.06
C PRO A 253 1.62 -2.82 11.23
N PHE A 254 2.63 -3.04 10.39
CA PHE A 254 2.65 -4.17 9.48
C PHE A 254 3.94 -4.99 9.60
N TYR A 255 3.81 -6.31 9.51
CA TYR A 255 4.89 -7.27 9.71
C TYR A 255 4.97 -8.23 8.51
N VAL A 256 6.01 -8.10 7.68
CA VAL A 256 6.14 -8.87 6.43
C VAL A 256 6.24 -10.39 6.71
N ALA A 257 7.03 -10.76 7.71
CA ALA A 257 7.18 -12.14 8.17
C ALA A 257 6.06 -12.63 9.12
N GLY A 258 5.06 -11.78 9.42
CA GLY A 258 4.06 -12.03 10.46
C GLY A 258 4.59 -11.88 11.89
N THR A 259 3.70 -11.99 12.88
CA THR A 259 4.03 -12.16 14.30
C THR A 259 4.27 -13.66 14.59
N SER A 260 4.93 -14.02 15.70
CA SER A 260 5.17 -15.43 16.06
C SER A 260 3.89 -16.28 15.98
N ALA A 261 4.02 -17.57 15.65
CA ALA A 261 2.93 -18.51 15.38
C ALA A 261 1.86 -18.71 16.50
N GLN A 262 2.02 -18.06 17.66
CA GLN A 262 1.04 -18.04 18.75
C GLN A 262 0.14 -16.78 18.74
N ASP A 263 0.50 -15.71 18.01
CA ASP A 263 -0.27 -14.45 17.95
C ASP A 263 -1.16 -14.37 16.69
N SER A 264 -1.25 -15.46 15.95
CA SER A 264 -2.01 -15.56 14.71
C SER A 264 -3.50 -15.74 14.98
N GLN A 265 -4.20 -14.76 15.59
CA GLN A 265 -5.66 -14.73 15.44
C GLN A 265 -6.45 -13.46 15.80
N VAL A 266 -5.83 -12.31 16.05
CA VAL A 266 -6.60 -11.06 16.13
C VAL A 266 -5.99 -10.04 15.20
N GLU A 267 -6.43 -10.03 13.95
CA GLU A 267 -6.40 -8.83 13.13
C GLU A 267 -7.23 -7.77 13.86
N ASN A 268 -6.56 -6.96 14.67
CA ASN A 268 -7.22 -5.93 15.43
C ASN A 268 -7.32 -4.70 14.52
N ASP A 269 -8.51 -4.46 13.96
CA ASP A 269 -8.83 -3.22 13.23
C ASP A 269 -8.68 -1.97 14.12
N ASN A 270 -8.45 -2.15 15.43
CA ASN A 270 -8.12 -1.10 16.37
C ASN A 270 -6.61 -0.82 16.41
N LEU A 271 -6.22 0.32 15.84
CA LEU A 271 -4.84 0.83 15.80
C LEU A 271 -4.17 0.86 17.18
N ARG A 272 -4.91 1.22 18.24
CA ARG A 272 -4.38 1.31 19.61
C ARG A 272 -3.90 -0.04 20.12
N VAL A 273 -4.65 -1.10 19.81
CA VAL A 273 -4.26 -2.46 20.20
C VAL A 273 -3.14 -2.97 19.31
N ALA A 274 -3.22 -2.77 17.99
CA ALA A 274 -2.21 -3.23 17.06
C ALA A 274 -0.80 -2.66 17.36
N TRP A 275 -0.72 -1.38 17.78
CA TRP A 275 0.54 -0.76 18.20
C TRP A 275 0.99 -1.22 19.60
N SER A 276 0.07 -1.55 20.50
CA SER A 276 0.40 -2.11 21.82
C SER A 276 1.14 -3.45 21.74
N ASP A 277 0.97 -4.21 20.67
CA ASP A 277 1.65 -5.51 20.48
C ASP A 277 3.13 -5.37 20.07
N ILE A 278 3.62 -4.14 19.86
CA ILE A 278 5.03 -3.89 19.56
C ILE A 278 5.93 -4.34 20.72
N ARG A 279 6.98 -5.11 20.38
CA ARG A 279 7.96 -5.62 21.34
C ARG A 279 8.67 -4.47 22.08
N PRO A 280 8.99 -4.59 23.38
CA PRO A 280 9.63 -3.52 24.16
C PRO A 280 10.94 -2.98 23.55
N ALA A 281 11.75 -3.84 22.95
CA ALA A 281 12.98 -3.43 22.25
C ALA A 281 12.68 -2.54 21.03
N GLN A 282 11.60 -2.81 20.30
CA GLN A 282 11.16 -1.98 19.19
C GLN A 282 10.50 -0.69 19.67
N GLU A 283 9.76 -0.70 20.78
CA GLU A 283 9.26 0.54 21.40
C GLU A 283 10.41 1.48 21.75
N THR A 284 11.51 0.96 22.29
CA THR A 284 12.72 1.75 22.57
C THR A 284 13.31 2.33 21.29
N GLN A 285 13.34 1.56 20.20
CA GLN A 285 13.80 2.04 18.90
C GLN A 285 12.88 3.13 18.34
N LEU A 286 11.56 2.94 18.41
CA LEU A 286 10.56 3.94 18.01
C LEU A 286 10.71 5.23 18.83
N ALA A 287 10.98 5.15 20.13
CA ALA A 287 11.21 6.32 20.97
C ALA A 287 12.44 7.11 20.51
N ALA A 288 13.56 6.43 20.25
CA ALA A 288 14.77 7.06 19.73
C ALA A 288 14.55 7.72 18.36
N LEU A 289 13.72 7.13 17.51
CA LEU A 289 13.34 7.68 16.20
C LEU A 289 12.39 8.86 16.31
N ALA A 290 11.41 8.79 17.22
CA ALA A 290 10.52 9.90 17.53
C ALA A 290 11.32 11.12 18.03
N ASP A 291 12.37 10.91 18.83
CA ASP A 291 13.26 12.00 19.26
C ASP A 291 14.06 12.62 18.11
N GLN A 292 14.26 11.89 17.01
CA GLN A 292 14.88 12.39 15.78
C GLN A 292 13.88 13.02 14.80
N GLY A 293 12.58 13.10 15.15
CA GLY A 293 11.56 13.72 14.32
C GLY A 293 10.76 12.74 13.46
N ASP A 294 10.93 11.42 13.63
CA ASP A 294 10.17 10.42 12.88
C ASP A 294 8.69 10.42 13.28
N THR A 295 7.84 10.99 12.42
CA THR A 295 6.42 11.19 12.71
C THR A 295 5.64 9.88 12.83
N ARG A 296 6.00 8.84 12.05
CA ARG A 296 5.37 7.52 12.17
C ARG A 296 5.63 6.90 13.54
N SER A 297 6.86 6.99 14.05
CA SER A 297 7.18 6.49 15.39
C SER A 297 6.46 7.27 16.48
N MET A 298 6.36 8.60 16.36
CA MET A 298 5.56 9.41 17.28
C MET A 298 4.08 8.99 17.29
N VAL A 299 3.47 8.80 16.12
CA VAL A 299 2.08 8.37 15.98
C VAL A 299 1.88 6.96 16.54
N GLY A 300 2.77 6.02 16.21
CA GLY A 300 2.70 4.65 16.73
C GLY A 300 2.80 4.60 18.26
N LEU A 301 3.74 5.34 18.85
CA LEU A 301 3.84 5.47 20.30
C LEU A 301 2.59 6.12 20.90
N ALA A 302 2.03 7.14 20.25
CA ALA A 302 0.80 7.77 20.70
C ALA A 302 -0.37 6.77 20.72
N TYR A 303 -0.51 5.91 19.70
CA TYR A 303 -1.53 4.86 19.70
C TYR A 303 -1.38 3.89 20.88
N MET A 304 -0.15 3.48 21.21
CA MET A 304 0.11 2.66 22.42
C MET A 304 -0.36 3.39 23.69
N ARG A 305 -0.04 4.68 23.81
CA ARG A 305 -0.44 5.52 24.96
C ARG A 305 -1.94 5.84 24.99
N LEU A 306 -2.68 5.63 23.90
CA LEU A 306 -4.13 5.80 23.82
C LEU A 306 -4.92 4.51 24.03
N ASN A 307 -4.24 3.35 24.15
CA ASN A 307 -4.89 2.09 24.46
C ASN A 307 -5.23 2.02 25.95
N ALA A 308 -6.52 2.14 26.29
CA ALA A 308 -6.99 2.16 27.67
C ALA A 308 -6.77 0.82 28.41
N ASP A 309 -6.63 -0.28 27.68
CA ASP A 309 -6.39 -1.62 28.22
C ASP A 309 -4.89 -1.92 28.41
N ASP A 310 -4.01 -1.01 27.99
CA ASP A 310 -2.56 -1.15 28.10
C ASP A 310 -2.04 -0.49 29.39
N THR A 311 -1.05 -1.11 30.05
CA THR A 311 -0.41 -0.54 31.24
C THR A 311 0.34 0.76 30.95
N ARG A 312 0.68 1.01 29.67
CA ARG A 312 1.28 2.24 29.16
C ARG A 312 0.26 3.33 28.85
N TYR A 313 -1.03 3.16 29.17
CA TYR A 313 -2.05 4.17 28.91
C TYR A 313 -1.68 5.52 29.54
N ALA A 314 -1.46 6.53 28.70
CA ALA A 314 -1.08 7.88 29.09
C ALA A 314 -1.56 8.88 28.01
N PRO A 315 -2.86 9.22 27.96
CA PRO A 315 -3.43 10.03 26.88
C PRO A 315 -2.82 11.44 26.78
N SER A 316 -2.34 12.02 27.88
CA SER A 316 -1.62 13.30 27.83
C SER A 316 -0.25 13.20 27.17
N GLU A 317 0.47 12.08 27.36
CA GLU A 317 1.73 11.83 26.63
C GLU A 317 1.46 11.60 25.13
N ALA A 318 0.37 10.88 24.82
CA ALA A 318 -0.07 10.71 23.44
C ALA A 318 -0.33 12.05 22.75
N ALA A 319 -1.04 12.97 23.42
CA ALA A 319 -1.31 14.30 22.89
C ALA A 319 -0.02 15.10 22.60
N VAL A 320 1.02 14.96 23.45
CA VAL A 320 2.33 15.59 23.21
C VAL A 320 3.02 15.00 21.97
N LEU A 321 3.02 13.68 21.83
CA LEU A 321 3.59 13.00 20.66
C LEU A 321 2.85 13.38 19.37
N LEU A 322 1.52 13.39 19.40
CA LEU A 322 0.69 13.79 18.26
C LEU A 322 0.86 15.26 17.91
N THR A 323 1.01 16.14 18.90
CA THR A 323 1.31 17.56 18.64
C THR A 323 2.65 17.71 17.91
N ARG A 324 3.71 17.06 18.39
CA ARG A 324 5.02 17.08 17.72
C ARG A 324 4.94 16.55 16.29
N ALA A 325 4.22 15.45 16.07
CA ALA A 325 4.07 14.86 14.74
C ALA A 325 3.20 15.73 13.81
N ALA A 326 2.14 16.36 14.33
CA ALA A 326 1.28 17.27 13.60
C ALA A 326 2.02 18.54 13.18
N ASP A 327 2.84 19.11 14.07
CA ASP A 327 3.70 20.27 13.79
C ASP A 327 4.77 19.93 12.74
N ALA A 328 5.20 18.67 12.66
CA ALA A 328 6.09 18.14 11.62
C ALA A 328 5.35 17.74 10.32
N GLY A 329 4.05 18.04 10.19
CA GLY A 329 3.27 17.85 8.96
C GLY A 329 2.63 16.47 8.79
N SER A 330 2.56 15.65 9.84
CA SER A 330 1.85 14.36 9.76
C SER A 330 0.34 14.56 9.75
N ALA A 331 -0.30 14.28 8.61
CA ALA A 331 -1.74 14.38 8.45
C ALA A 331 -2.50 13.40 9.38
N GLU A 332 -1.95 12.20 9.60
CA GLU A 332 -2.51 11.23 10.57
C GLU A 332 -2.44 11.76 11.99
N ALA A 333 -1.32 12.40 12.37
CA ALA A 333 -1.19 12.99 13.70
C ALA A 333 -2.16 14.16 13.91
N GLN A 334 -2.37 14.99 12.88
CA GLN A 334 -3.36 16.06 12.90
C GLN A 334 -4.77 15.50 13.11
N PHE A 335 -5.15 14.44 12.39
CA PHE A 335 -6.43 13.77 12.56
C PHE A 335 -6.61 13.18 13.97
N GLU A 336 -5.65 12.41 14.47
CA GLU A 336 -5.77 11.83 15.81
C GLU A 336 -5.75 12.88 16.91
N LEU A 337 -4.95 13.95 16.78
CA LEU A 337 -4.97 15.08 17.70
C LEU A 337 -6.32 15.83 17.66
N ALA A 338 -6.94 15.93 16.49
CA ALA A 338 -8.28 16.51 16.35
C ALA A 338 -9.30 15.74 17.18
N ARG A 339 -9.28 14.40 17.11
CA ARG A 339 -10.13 13.51 17.91
C ARG A 339 -9.89 13.71 19.41
N LEU A 340 -8.64 13.86 19.85
CA LEU A 340 -8.34 14.12 21.25
C LEU A 340 -8.95 15.44 21.74
N TYR A 341 -8.85 16.51 20.95
CA TYR A 341 -9.50 17.79 21.26
C TYR A 341 -11.02 17.73 21.18
N GLU A 342 -11.58 16.92 20.30
CA GLU A 342 -13.02 16.73 20.15
C GLU A 342 -13.63 16.13 21.42
N ILE A 343 -12.99 15.11 22.00
CA ILE A 343 -13.51 14.39 23.17
C ILE A 343 -12.88 14.81 24.51
N GLY A 344 -11.85 15.65 24.49
CA GLY A 344 -11.12 16.07 25.70
C GLY A 344 -10.27 14.97 26.34
N LEU A 345 -9.68 14.08 25.53
CA LEU A 345 -8.86 12.96 26.02
C LEU A 345 -7.38 13.36 26.06
N GLY A 346 -6.82 13.47 27.26
CA GLY A 346 -5.41 13.87 27.45
C GLY A 346 -5.13 15.36 27.23
N VAL A 347 -6.12 16.10 26.73
CA VAL A 347 -6.14 17.55 26.50
C VAL A 347 -7.50 18.11 26.94
N GLU A 348 -7.58 19.42 27.18
CA GLU A 348 -8.87 20.10 27.37
C GLU A 348 -9.68 20.06 26.07
N GLN A 349 -10.97 19.76 26.17
CA GLN A 349 -11.86 19.71 25.01
C GLN A 349 -11.90 21.07 24.29
N ASN A 350 -11.65 21.07 22.99
CA ASN A 350 -11.63 22.28 22.18
C ASN A 350 -12.15 22.01 20.75
N PRO A 351 -13.46 22.23 20.50
CA PRO A 351 -14.08 21.97 19.19
C PRO A 351 -13.45 22.77 18.04
N ASP A 352 -13.03 24.01 18.29
CA ASP A 352 -12.44 24.87 17.26
C ASP A 352 -11.05 24.38 16.85
N ARG A 353 -10.27 23.90 17.82
CA ARG A 353 -8.96 23.29 17.56
C ARG A 353 -9.09 21.94 16.86
N ALA A 354 -10.04 21.11 17.30
CA ALA A 354 -10.39 19.86 16.60
C ALA A 354 -10.77 20.14 15.14
N ARG A 355 -11.68 21.10 14.89
CA ARG A 355 -12.10 21.48 13.53
C ARG A 355 -10.92 21.90 12.65
N SER A 356 -10.03 22.74 13.19
CA SER A 356 -8.88 23.25 12.44
C SER A 356 -7.91 22.12 12.06
N LEU A 357 -7.69 21.17 12.97
CA LEU A 357 -6.84 20.01 12.72
C LEU A 357 -7.47 19.01 11.74
N TYR A 358 -8.78 18.75 11.82
CA TYR A 358 -9.50 17.94 10.82
C TYR A 358 -9.38 18.55 9.42
N ILE A 359 -9.59 19.87 9.29
CA ILE A 359 -9.44 20.58 8.02
C ILE A 359 -8.01 20.44 7.49
N SER A 360 -6.99 20.66 8.32
CA SER A 360 -5.59 20.55 7.91
C SER A 360 -5.23 19.13 7.45
N ALA A 361 -5.67 18.09 8.17
CA ALA A 361 -5.45 16.71 7.78
C ALA A 361 -6.12 16.40 6.42
N ALA A 362 -7.33 16.90 6.20
CA ALA A 362 -8.05 16.75 4.95
C ALA A 362 -7.44 17.53 3.77
N GLU A 363 -6.84 18.70 4.01
CA GLU A 363 -6.07 19.44 3.02
C GLU A 363 -4.81 18.68 2.59
N LEU A 364 -4.18 17.96 3.52
CA LEU A 364 -3.10 17.01 3.24
C LEU A 364 -3.59 15.68 2.63
N GLY A 365 -4.88 15.55 2.32
CA GLY A 365 -5.45 14.36 1.69
C GLY A 365 -5.63 13.17 2.62
N PHE A 366 -5.73 13.37 3.95
CA PHE A 366 -5.97 12.27 4.88
C PHE A 366 -7.41 11.75 4.72
N PRO A 367 -7.62 10.51 4.23
CA PRO A 367 -8.95 10.05 3.82
C PRO A 367 -9.96 9.97 4.97
N ASP A 368 -9.52 9.62 6.17
CA ASP A 368 -10.41 9.53 7.34
C ASP A 368 -10.87 10.93 7.79
N ALA A 369 -10.00 11.94 7.71
CA ALA A 369 -10.38 13.33 7.97
C ALA A 369 -11.36 13.86 6.91
N LEU A 370 -11.15 13.49 5.64
CA LEU A 370 -12.09 13.83 4.55
C LEU A 370 -13.45 13.20 4.81
N ASN A 371 -13.51 11.91 5.17
CA ASN A 371 -14.76 11.22 5.52
C ASN A 371 -15.48 11.91 6.70
N ASP A 372 -14.76 12.22 7.77
CA ASP A 372 -15.36 12.82 8.98
C ASP A 372 -15.84 14.26 8.73
N LEU A 373 -15.09 15.07 7.99
CA LEU A 373 -15.57 16.38 7.53
C LEU A 373 -16.81 16.25 6.66
N GLY A 374 -16.89 15.22 5.81
CA GLY A 374 -18.10 14.86 5.08
C GLY A 374 -19.30 14.80 6.03
N PHE A 375 -19.21 13.99 7.07
CA PHE A 375 -20.25 13.89 8.11
C PHE A 375 -20.52 15.21 8.82
N PHE A 376 -19.49 15.94 9.26
CA PHE A 376 -19.66 17.18 10.00
C PHE A 376 -20.39 18.25 9.17
N TYR A 377 -20.11 18.37 7.87
CA TYR A 377 -20.86 19.26 6.98
C TYR A 377 -22.29 18.78 6.72
N PHE A 378 -22.53 17.48 6.59
CA PHE A 378 -23.89 16.95 6.41
C PHE A 378 -24.80 17.21 7.62
N GLN A 379 -24.23 17.14 8.83
CA GLN A 379 -24.95 17.27 10.09
C GLN A 379 -24.93 18.71 10.65
N GLY A 380 -23.93 19.53 10.29
CA GLY A 380 -23.71 20.85 10.89
C GLY A 380 -23.10 20.76 12.28
N GLU A 381 -22.08 19.91 12.44
CA GLU A 381 -21.41 19.63 13.71
C GLU A 381 -20.06 20.36 13.84
N LEU A 382 -19.46 20.32 15.03
CA LEU A 382 -18.16 20.91 15.31
C LEU A 382 -18.07 22.42 14.99
N GLY A 383 -19.21 23.13 15.04
CA GLY A 383 -19.34 24.54 14.69
C GLY A 383 -19.33 24.83 13.18
N LEU A 384 -19.40 23.80 12.33
CA LEU A 384 -19.57 23.96 10.89
C LEU A 384 -21.05 24.19 10.53
N PRO A 385 -21.35 25.06 9.55
CA PRO A 385 -22.70 25.16 9.02
C PRO A 385 -23.06 23.87 8.26
N ARG A 386 -24.33 23.48 8.33
CA ARG A 386 -24.84 22.36 7.54
C ARG A 386 -24.76 22.68 6.04
N ASP A 387 -23.95 21.92 5.31
CA ASP A 387 -23.72 22.03 3.87
C ASP A 387 -23.56 20.63 3.23
N PRO A 388 -24.66 19.99 2.83
CA PRO A 388 -24.64 18.66 2.22
C PRO A 388 -23.83 18.58 0.92
N GLN A 389 -23.75 19.65 0.13
CA GLN A 389 -22.99 19.65 -1.12
C GLN A 389 -21.49 19.61 -0.83
N LYS A 390 -21.04 20.40 0.14
CA LYS A 390 -19.65 20.36 0.59
C LYS A 390 -19.31 19.02 1.24
N GLY A 391 -20.22 18.47 2.05
CA GLY A 391 -20.08 17.13 2.62
C GLY A 391 -19.94 16.05 1.54
N LEU A 392 -20.72 16.14 0.46
CA LEU A 392 -20.65 15.22 -0.68
C LEU A 392 -19.29 15.28 -1.37
N ALA A 393 -18.75 16.48 -1.61
CA ALA A 393 -17.44 16.65 -2.22
C ALA A 393 -16.31 16.05 -1.36
N TYR A 394 -16.44 16.10 -0.02
CA TYR A 394 -15.51 15.44 0.88
C TYR A 394 -15.60 13.91 0.82
N PHE A 395 -16.82 13.34 0.79
CA PHE A 395 -17.00 11.90 0.63
C PHE A 395 -16.48 11.39 -0.72
N GLU A 396 -16.71 12.12 -1.82
CA GLU A 396 -16.18 11.77 -3.13
C GLU A 396 -14.63 11.70 -3.10
N ARG A 397 -13.98 12.74 -2.58
CA ARG A 397 -12.50 12.76 -2.44
C ARG A 397 -11.98 11.63 -1.55
N ALA A 398 -12.66 11.33 -0.44
CA ALA A 398 -12.28 10.21 0.42
C ALA A 398 -12.49 8.85 -0.27
N ALA A 399 -13.56 8.70 -1.06
CA ALA A 399 -13.85 7.51 -1.82
C ALA A 399 -12.83 7.28 -2.95
N ASP A 400 -12.41 8.34 -3.62
CA ASP A 400 -11.35 8.30 -4.65
C ASP A 400 -9.99 7.91 -4.03
N LEU A 401 -9.75 8.30 -2.77
CA LEU A 401 -8.61 7.85 -1.97
C LEU A 401 -8.82 6.49 -1.30
N ARG A 402 -9.84 5.73 -1.73
CA ARG A 402 -10.16 4.37 -1.29
C ARG A 402 -10.41 4.24 0.21
N GLN A 403 -10.93 5.29 0.86
CA GLN A 403 -11.43 5.19 2.23
C GLN A 403 -12.68 4.28 2.23
N PRO A 404 -12.68 3.15 2.96
CA PRO A 404 -13.73 2.14 2.81
C PRO A 404 -15.14 2.63 3.12
N GLN A 405 -15.29 3.36 4.23
CA GLN A 405 -16.56 3.93 4.67
C GLN A 405 -17.02 5.02 3.71
N ALA A 406 -16.13 5.88 3.20
CA ALA A 406 -16.47 6.91 2.25
C ALA A 406 -16.92 6.32 0.90
N MET A 407 -16.24 5.29 0.39
CA MET A 407 -16.70 4.57 -0.81
C MET A 407 -18.12 4.03 -0.62
N PHE A 408 -18.41 3.45 0.54
CA PHE A 408 -19.73 2.93 0.86
C PHE A 408 -20.79 4.03 1.02
N ASN A 409 -20.46 5.11 1.73
CA ASN A 409 -21.34 6.27 1.91
C ASN A 409 -21.62 6.95 0.58
N PHE A 410 -20.61 7.14 -0.26
CA PHE A 410 -20.72 7.72 -1.59
C PHE A 410 -21.57 6.83 -2.50
N ALA A 411 -21.40 5.51 -2.45
CA ALA A 411 -22.28 4.58 -3.14
C ALA A 411 -23.75 4.71 -2.70
N SER A 412 -24.01 4.87 -1.40
CA SER A 412 -25.36 5.11 -0.88
C SER A 412 -25.94 6.42 -1.44
N MET A 413 -25.14 7.47 -1.53
CA MET A 413 -25.58 8.76 -2.10
C MET A 413 -25.86 8.68 -3.61
N ILE A 414 -25.07 7.90 -4.34
CA ILE A 414 -25.34 7.60 -5.76
C ILE A 414 -26.66 6.83 -5.89
N ASP A 415 -26.86 5.79 -5.06
CA ASP A 415 -28.09 5.01 -5.06
C ASP A 415 -29.32 5.87 -4.75
N ASP A 416 -29.19 6.82 -3.82
CA ASP A 416 -30.23 7.79 -3.48
C ASP A 416 -30.52 8.83 -4.58
N GLY A 417 -29.64 8.93 -5.60
CA GLY A 417 -29.78 9.88 -6.70
C GLY A 417 -29.32 11.30 -6.34
N ILE A 418 -28.51 11.45 -5.29
CA ILE A 418 -27.96 12.73 -4.85
C ILE A 418 -26.82 13.17 -5.77
N VAL A 419 -26.04 12.20 -6.29
CA VAL A 419 -24.87 12.47 -7.13
C VAL A 419 -25.26 12.54 -8.60
N ALA A 420 -25.25 13.74 -9.15
CA ALA A 420 -25.61 13.97 -10.54
C ALA A 420 -24.66 13.23 -11.50
N GLY A 421 -25.22 12.54 -12.50
CA GLY A 421 -24.45 11.86 -13.55
C GLY A 421 -23.94 10.46 -13.19
N LYS A 422 -24.15 10.00 -11.95
CA LYS A 422 -23.86 8.62 -11.53
C LYS A 422 -25.14 7.82 -11.33
N GLY A 423 -25.07 6.50 -11.52
CA GLY A 423 -26.21 5.59 -11.41
C GLY A 423 -25.89 4.28 -10.68
N PRO A 424 -26.79 3.29 -10.74
CA PRO A 424 -26.65 2.02 -10.01
C PRO A 424 -25.34 1.26 -10.29
N ALA A 425 -24.82 1.33 -11.51
CA ALA A 425 -23.54 0.72 -11.88
C ALA A 425 -22.35 1.39 -11.16
N ASP A 426 -22.34 2.72 -11.07
CA ASP A 426 -21.32 3.46 -10.33
C ASP A 426 -21.38 3.13 -8.83
N ALA A 427 -22.58 3.10 -8.25
CA ALA A 427 -22.78 2.72 -6.85
C ALA A 427 -22.25 1.29 -6.59
N ALA A 428 -22.60 0.33 -7.45
CA ALA A 428 -22.11 -1.05 -7.36
C ALA A 428 -20.58 -1.13 -7.45
N ALA A 429 -19.95 -0.35 -8.32
CA ALA A 429 -18.48 -0.30 -8.42
C ALA A 429 -17.83 0.20 -7.13
N TYR A 430 -18.36 1.26 -6.50
CA TYR A 430 -17.86 1.73 -5.21
C TYR A 430 -18.12 0.75 -4.07
N ILE A 431 -19.28 0.08 -4.04
CA ILE A 431 -19.58 -0.99 -3.06
C ILE A 431 -18.58 -2.14 -3.21
N TYR A 432 -18.34 -2.58 -4.45
CA TYR A 432 -17.37 -3.63 -4.74
C TYR A 432 -15.98 -3.23 -4.28
N ARG A 433 -15.47 -2.05 -4.65
CA ARG A 433 -14.16 -1.56 -4.20
C ARG A 433 -14.04 -1.48 -2.68
N SER A 434 -15.11 -1.08 -1.99
CA SER A 434 -15.18 -1.05 -0.53
C SER A 434 -15.18 -2.45 0.11
N LEU A 435 -15.81 -3.44 -0.53
CA LEU A 435 -15.66 -4.85 -0.13
C LEU A 435 -14.22 -5.33 -0.33
N ARG A 436 -13.62 -5.01 -1.48
CA ARG A 436 -12.24 -5.41 -1.81
C ARG A 436 -11.19 -4.76 -0.93
N SER A 437 -11.50 -3.63 -0.29
CA SER A 437 -10.60 -3.03 0.70
C SER A 437 -10.53 -3.81 2.02
N GLY A 438 -11.32 -4.88 2.19
CA GLY A 438 -11.33 -5.69 3.41
C GLY A 438 -12.14 -5.09 4.56
N SER A 439 -13.05 -4.15 4.30
CA SER A 439 -13.90 -3.57 5.36
C SER A 439 -14.95 -4.56 5.86
N ARG A 440 -14.74 -5.11 7.06
CA ARG A 440 -15.68 -6.03 7.73
C ARG A 440 -17.03 -5.36 7.97
N GLN A 441 -17.01 -4.07 8.35
CA GLN A 441 -18.20 -3.26 8.55
C GLN A 441 -19.07 -3.22 7.28
N VAL A 442 -18.46 -3.00 6.12
CA VAL A 442 -19.18 -2.93 4.84
C VAL A 442 -19.74 -4.29 4.45
N ARG A 443 -18.94 -5.36 4.58
CA ARG A 443 -19.41 -6.74 4.38
C ARG A 443 -20.62 -7.05 5.28
N ASP A 444 -20.52 -6.74 6.58
CA ASP A 444 -21.57 -7.02 7.55
C ASP A 444 -22.84 -6.19 7.26
N LEU A 445 -22.70 -4.93 6.84
CA LEU A 445 -23.83 -4.12 6.41
C LEU A 445 -24.56 -4.70 5.20
N LEU A 446 -23.84 -5.16 4.17
CA LEU A 446 -24.45 -5.80 2.99
C LEU A 446 -25.09 -7.15 3.32
N ARG A 447 -24.55 -7.87 4.31
CA ARG A 447 -25.13 -9.11 4.82
C ARG A 447 -26.40 -8.87 5.63
N ASP A 448 -26.34 -7.94 6.58
CA ASP A 448 -27.38 -7.76 7.59
C ASP A 448 -28.50 -6.82 7.12
N ARG A 449 -28.19 -5.92 6.17
CA ARG A 449 -29.13 -4.92 5.63
C ARG A 449 -29.03 -4.80 4.10
N PRO A 450 -29.18 -5.90 3.34
CA PRO A 450 -29.04 -5.85 1.88
C PRO A 450 -30.00 -4.84 1.23
N ALA A 451 -31.23 -4.73 1.75
CA ALA A 451 -32.26 -3.83 1.23
C ALA A 451 -31.99 -2.33 1.47
N MET A 452 -30.85 -1.96 2.08
CA MET A 452 -30.44 -0.56 2.18
C MET A 452 -30.13 0.08 0.82
N PHE A 453 -29.75 -0.74 -0.16
CA PHE A 453 -29.58 -0.31 -1.54
C PHE A 453 -30.82 -0.68 -2.37
N LYS A 454 -31.21 0.20 -3.31
CA LYS A 454 -32.32 -0.06 -4.23
C LYS A 454 -32.04 -1.30 -5.08
N ALA A 455 -33.12 -1.92 -5.57
CA ALA A 455 -33.05 -3.16 -6.34
C ALA A 455 -32.10 -3.09 -7.55
N GLU A 456 -32.06 -1.94 -8.23
CA GLU A 456 -31.18 -1.76 -9.40
C GLU A 456 -29.69 -1.74 -9.02
N THR A 457 -29.32 -1.14 -7.89
CA THR A 457 -27.94 -1.16 -7.38
C THR A 457 -27.55 -2.54 -6.89
N ARG A 458 -28.48 -3.27 -6.26
CA ARG A 458 -28.25 -4.67 -5.88
C ARG A 458 -28.01 -5.58 -7.08
N LYS A 459 -28.81 -5.44 -8.14
CA LYS A 459 -28.59 -6.15 -9.41
C LYS A 459 -27.25 -5.78 -10.03
N ALA A 460 -26.91 -4.49 -10.05
CA ALA A 460 -25.62 -4.03 -10.56
C ALA A 460 -24.46 -4.64 -9.75
N LEU A 461 -24.57 -4.77 -8.42
CA LEU A 461 -23.54 -5.43 -7.62
C LEU A 461 -23.43 -6.93 -7.94
N GLN A 462 -24.54 -7.65 -8.13
CA GLN A 462 -24.50 -9.04 -8.59
C GLN A 462 -23.83 -9.18 -9.96
N ALA A 463 -24.07 -8.23 -10.87
CA ALA A 463 -23.41 -8.20 -12.18
C ALA A 463 -21.89 -8.03 -12.03
N VAL A 464 -21.44 -7.07 -11.23
CA VAL A 464 -20.01 -6.86 -10.92
C VAL A 464 -19.40 -8.13 -10.29
N LEU A 465 -20.07 -8.73 -9.30
CA LEU A 465 -19.60 -9.98 -8.69
C LEU A 465 -19.51 -11.12 -9.71
N SER A 466 -20.40 -11.16 -10.71
CA SER A 466 -20.38 -12.16 -11.78
C SER A 466 -19.25 -11.93 -12.77
N GLU A 467 -19.03 -10.68 -13.19
CA GLU A 467 -17.92 -10.28 -14.06
C GLU A 467 -16.56 -10.65 -13.45
N HIS A 468 -16.41 -10.52 -12.13
CA HIS A 468 -15.20 -10.92 -11.39
C HIS A 468 -15.18 -12.41 -11.00
N GLY A 469 -16.15 -13.22 -11.45
CA GLY A 469 -16.16 -14.67 -11.25
C GLY A 469 -16.56 -15.15 -9.85
N PHE A 470 -17.05 -14.26 -8.98
CA PHE A 470 -17.52 -14.61 -7.64
C PHE A 470 -18.98 -15.09 -7.61
N TYR A 471 -19.78 -14.75 -8.62
CA TYR A 471 -21.22 -15.04 -8.65
C TYR A 471 -21.68 -15.67 -9.97
N ALA A 472 -22.41 -16.78 -9.87
CA ALA A 472 -22.98 -17.49 -11.03
C ALA A 472 -24.52 -17.61 -10.96
N GLY A 473 -25.15 -16.92 -10.01
CA GLY A 473 -26.61 -16.94 -9.83
C GLY A 473 -27.34 -15.94 -10.74
N ALA A 474 -28.65 -15.81 -10.53
CA ALA A 474 -29.47 -14.85 -11.29
C ALA A 474 -29.23 -13.41 -10.80
N ILE A 475 -29.16 -12.46 -11.73
CA ILE A 475 -29.09 -11.04 -11.42
C ILE A 475 -30.53 -10.52 -11.18
N ASP A 476 -31.04 -10.77 -9.98
CA ASP A 476 -32.42 -10.47 -9.56
C ASP A 476 -32.50 -9.38 -8.47
N GLY A 477 -31.36 -8.99 -7.92
CA GLY A 477 -31.22 -8.07 -6.81
C GLY A 477 -31.47 -8.73 -5.45
N ASP A 478 -31.72 -10.03 -5.38
CA ASP A 478 -31.90 -10.75 -4.12
C ASP A 478 -30.55 -11.19 -3.54
N PHE A 479 -30.30 -10.76 -2.31
CA PHE A 479 -29.04 -11.04 -1.62
C PHE A 479 -29.19 -12.30 -0.76
N GLY A 480 -29.68 -13.37 -1.39
CA GLY A 480 -29.80 -14.70 -0.79
C GLY A 480 -28.43 -15.37 -0.57
N PRO A 481 -28.41 -16.64 -0.11
CA PRO A 481 -27.18 -17.32 0.29
C PRO A 481 -26.06 -17.33 -0.76
N ALA A 482 -26.40 -17.48 -2.04
CA ALA A 482 -25.41 -17.46 -3.13
C ALA A 482 -24.77 -16.07 -3.29
N THR A 483 -25.55 -15.00 -3.20
CA THR A 483 -25.03 -13.64 -3.29
C THR A 483 -24.21 -13.30 -2.04
N GLN A 484 -24.62 -13.74 -0.86
CA GLN A 484 -23.85 -13.55 0.39
C GLN A 484 -22.52 -14.32 0.37
N SER A 485 -22.52 -15.53 -0.18
CA SER A 485 -21.31 -16.31 -0.44
C SER A 485 -20.39 -15.56 -1.41
N ALA A 486 -20.93 -15.01 -2.51
CA ALA A 486 -20.17 -14.19 -3.45
C ALA A 486 -19.62 -12.89 -2.84
N ILE A 487 -20.39 -12.19 -2.00
CA ILE A 487 -19.93 -11.01 -1.24
C ILE A 487 -18.80 -11.42 -0.29
N SER A 488 -18.89 -12.58 0.36
CA SER A 488 -17.85 -13.11 1.24
C SER A 488 -16.59 -13.49 0.47
N ALA A 489 -16.75 -14.11 -0.71
CA ALA A 489 -15.65 -14.43 -1.63
C ALA A 489 -14.97 -13.17 -2.16
N ALA A 490 -15.74 -12.16 -2.55
CA ALA A 490 -15.22 -10.85 -2.95
C ALA A 490 -14.55 -10.12 -1.77
N PHE A 491 -15.06 -10.25 -0.54
CA PHE A 491 -14.34 -9.80 0.65
C PHE A 491 -13.04 -10.59 0.88
N GLY A 492 -12.97 -11.84 0.39
CA GLY A 492 -11.82 -12.74 0.47
C GLY A 492 -11.89 -13.81 1.55
N GLN A 493 -13.08 -14.15 2.01
CA GLN A 493 -13.33 -15.35 2.78
C GLN A 493 -13.82 -16.45 1.84
N PRO A 494 -13.45 -17.73 2.06
CA PRO A 494 -14.02 -18.84 1.32
C PRO A 494 -15.53 -18.81 1.53
N GLY A 495 -16.26 -18.83 0.41
CA GLY A 495 -17.71 -18.69 0.35
C GLY A 495 -18.49 -19.91 0.80
#